data_AF-A0A162NGK4-F1
#
_entry.id   AF-A0A162NGK4-F1
#
_cell.length_a   1.000
_cell.length_b   1.000
_cell.length_c   1.000
_cell.angle_alpha   90.00
_cell.angle_beta   90.00
_cell.angle_gamma   90.00
#
_symmetry.space_group_name_H-M   'P 1'
#
loop_
_entity.id
_entity.type
_entity.pdbx_description
1 polymer ?
#
loop_
_entity_poly.entity_id
_entity_poly.type
_entity_poly.pdbx_seq_one_letter_code
_entity_poly.pdbx_strand_id
1 'polypeptide(L)'
;MLGIQNRYAVVKLFEPFGKITFLDYMFHWSGPKKGQPRGYCFLEYEKKEEALKAMSALHGRIVKGRPLVVSFAHMVRTGFKREYDYDYSLFIYFDLDKSRG
;
A
#
# COMPACT_ATOMS: atom_id res chain seq x y z
N MET A 1 -1.13 -6.64 20.28
CA MET A 1 -2.27 -6.16 19.48
C MET A 1 -1.89 -6.28 18.00
N LEU A 2 -2.37 -7.33 17.31
CA LEU A 2 -2.00 -7.62 15.92
C LEU A 2 -2.49 -6.47 15.03
N GLY A 3 -1.62 -5.58 14.59
CA GLY A 3 -1.94 -4.45 13.69
C GLY A 3 -2.40 -4.93 12.30
N ILE A 4 -2.71 -4.01 11.38
CA ILE A 4 -2.96 -4.36 9.96
C ILE A 4 -1.67 -4.86 9.27
N GLN A 5 -0.56 -4.88 9.99
CA GLN A 5 0.76 -5.31 9.54
C GLN A 5 0.90 -6.82 9.28
N ASN A 6 -0.20 -7.59 9.23
CA ASN A 6 -0.15 -9.01 8.88
C ASN A 6 -0.71 -9.26 7.48
N ARG A 7 -0.05 -10.16 6.74
CA ARG A 7 -0.40 -10.48 5.34
C ARG A 7 -1.87 -10.89 5.18
N TYR A 8 -2.39 -11.68 6.12
CA TYR A 8 -3.76 -12.18 6.08
C TYR A 8 -4.79 -11.05 6.08
N ALA A 9 -4.67 -10.05 6.94
CA ALA A 9 -5.62 -8.95 7.03
C ALA A 9 -5.65 -8.09 5.76
N VAL A 10 -4.47 -7.83 5.18
CA VAL A 10 -4.38 -7.08 3.92
C VAL A 10 -5.00 -7.88 2.78
N VAL A 11 -4.66 -9.17 2.65
CA VAL A 11 -5.27 -10.02 1.61
C VAL A 11 -6.79 -10.03 1.76
N LYS A 12 -7.33 -10.24 2.96
CA LYS A 12 -8.79 -10.24 3.19
C LYS A 12 -9.48 -8.92 2.89
N LEU A 13 -8.79 -7.81 3.09
CA LEU A 13 -9.35 -6.50 2.80
C LEU A 13 -9.33 -6.18 1.30
N PHE A 14 -8.33 -6.67 0.57
CA PHE A 14 -8.06 -6.31 -0.84
C PHE A 14 -8.51 -7.38 -1.86
N GLU A 15 -8.66 -8.65 -1.46
CA GLU A 15 -9.13 -9.74 -2.34
C GLU A 15 -10.49 -9.48 -3.02
N PRO A 16 -11.46 -8.74 -2.44
CA PRO A 16 -12.76 -8.52 -3.11
C PRO A 16 -12.68 -7.64 -4.37
N PHE A 17 -11.58 -6.91 -4.57
CA PHE A 17 -11.43 -5.98 -5.70
C PHE A 17 -10.76 -6.59 -6.92
N GLY A 18 -10.06 -7.72 -6.76
CA GLY A 18 -9.31 -8.35 -7.84
C GLY A 18 -8.29 -9.39 -7.37
N LYS A 19 -7.60 -9.99 -8.34
CA LYS A 19 -6.59 -11.01 -8.07
C LYS A 19 -5.28 -10.34 -7.65
N ILE A 20 -4.88 -10.55 -6.40
CA ILE A 20 -3.60 -10.07 -5.88
C ILE A 20 -2.48 -10.95 -6.43
N THR A 21 -1.55 -10.37 -7.18
CA THR A 21 -0.39 -11.06 -7.78
C THR A 21 0.86 -10.95 -6.90
N PHE A 22 0.99 -9.83 -6.17
CA PHE A 22 2.12 -9.58 -5.29
C PHE A 22 1.69 -8.79 -4.05
N LEU A 23 2.32 -9.10 -2.91
CA LEU A 23 2.11 -8.38 -1.66
C LEU A 23 3.38 -8.49 -0.82
N ASP A 24 3.99 -7.36 -0.50
CA ASP A 24 5.19 -7.29 0.33
C ASP A 24 5.14 -6.14 1.34
N TYR A 25 5.71 -6.38 2.52
CA TYR A 25 5.80 -5.41 3.60
C TYR A 25 7.16 -4.76 3.60
N MET A 26 7.16 -3.43 3.73
CA MET A 26 8.41 -2.69 3.66
C MET A 26 9.00 -2.56 5.07
N PHE A 27 10.23 -3.03 5.23
CA PHE A 27 10.97 -2.96 6.49
C PHE A 27 12.14 -1.98 6.39
N HIS A 28 12.58 -1.46 7.54
CA HIS A 28 13.84 -0.73 7.60
C HIS A 28 15.01 -1.69 7.38
N TRP A 29 15.78 -1.48 6.31
CA TRP A 29 16.93 -2.32 5.96
C TRP A 29 18.22 -1.92 6.69
N SER A 30 18.28 -0.70 7.24
CA SER A 30 19.43 -0.14 7.96
C SER A 30 19.01 0.85 9.06
N GLY A 31 19.99 1.27 9.88
CA GLY A 31 19.83 2.24 10.95
C GLY A 31 19.21 1.68 12.24
N PRO A 32 18.92 2.55 13.23
CA PRO A 32 18.42 2.14 14.55
C PRO A 32 17.08 1.39 14.53
N LYS A 33 16.30 1.55 13.44
CA LYS A 33 15.02 0.88 13.24
C LYS A 33 15.13 -0.39 12.38
N LYS A 34 16.33 -0.88 12.05
CA LYS A 34 16.53 -2.05 11.18
C LYS A 34 15.67 -3.24 11.63
N GLY A 35 14.98 -3.87 10.70
CA GLY A 35 14.05 -4.98 10.94
C GLY A 35 12.65 -4.55 11.41
N GLN A 36 12.42 -3.27 11.73
CA GLN A 36 11.09 -2.78 12.08
C GLN A 36 10.25 -2.50 10.82
N PRO A 37 8.93 -2.76 10.85
CA PRO A 37 8.04 -2.44 9.75
C PRO A 37 7.95 -0.93 9.55
N ARG A 38 7.96 -0.48 8.29
CA ARG A 38 7.87 0.94 7.93
C ARG A 38 6.44 1.50 7.98
N GLY A 39 5.45 0.68 8.32
CA GLY A 39 4.05 1.09 8.42
C GLY A 39 3.28 1.09 7.10
N TYR A 40 3.88 0.57 6.01
CA TYR A 40 3.21 0.41 4.72
C TYR A 40 3.56 -0.92 4.05
N CYS A 41 2.69 -1.36 3.16
CA CYS A 41 2.95 -2.47 2.24
C CYS A 41 2.73 -2.04 0.80
N PHE A 42 3.23 -2.87 -0.11
CA PHE A 42 3.05 -2.75 -1.54
C PHE A 42 2.20 -3.94 -2.02
N LEU A 43 1.19 -3.67 -2.85
CA LEU A 43 0.26 -4.66 -3.36
C LEU A 43 0.08 -4.47 -4.86
N GLU A 44 0.15 -5.56 -5.62
CA GLU A 44 -0.13 -5.56 -7.06
C GLU A 44 -1.38 -6.39 -7.37
N TYR A 45 -2.18 -5.84 -8.29
CA TYR A 45 -3.28 -6.55 -8.92
C TYR A 45 -2.88 -7.07 -10.31
N GLU A 46 -3.70 -7.97 -10.85
CA GLU A 46 -3.56 -8.45 -12.23
C GLU A 46 -4.00 -7.38 -13.24
N LYS A 47 -4.94 -6.50 -12.87
CA LYS A 47 -5.48 -5.45 -13.76
C LYS A 47 -5.54 -4.08 -13.09
N LYS A 48 -5.38 -3.04 -13.90
CA LYS A 48 -5.47 -1.63 -13.47
C LYS A 48 -6.83 -1.28 -12.88
N GLU A 49 -7.92 -1.80 -13.45
CA GLU A 49 -9.27 -1.51 -12.99
C GLU A 49 -9.52 -2.06 -11.57
N GLU A 50 -8.87 -3.16 -11.21
CA GLU A 50 -8.92 -3.76 -9.88
C GLU A 50 -8.24 -2.85 -8.85
N ALA A 51 -7.06 -2.34 -9.18
CA ALA A 51 -6.34 -1.38 -8.36
C ALA A 51 -7.12 -0.06 -8.17
N LEU A 52 -7.76 0.44 -9.23
CA LEU A 52 -8.60 1.65 -9.16
C LEU A 52 -9.82 1.45 -8.25
N LYS A 53 -10.48 0.30 -8.33
CA LYS A 53 -11.62 -0.05 -7.46
C LYS A 53 -11.18 -0.14 -5.99
N ALA A 54 -10.08 -0.84 -5.72
CA ALA A 54 -9.53 -0.98 -4.37
C ALA A 54 -9.17 0.37 -3.76
N MET A 55 -8.47 1.22 -4.51
CA MET A 55 -8.12 2.57 -4.07
C MET A 55 -9.36 3.41 -3.77
N SER A 56 -10.33 3.45 -4.68
CA SER A 56 -11.55 4.24 -4.53
C SER A 56 -12.40 3.80 -3.33
N ALA A 57 -12.40 2.50 -3.02
CA ALA A 57 -13.21 1.95 -1.92
C ALA A 57 -12.50 1.98 -0.55
N LEU A 58 -11.17 1.87 -0.52
CA LEU A 58 -10.41 1.69 0.73
C LEU A 58 -9.62 2.93 1.16
N HIS A 59 -9.33 3.86 0.26
CA HIS A 59 -8.68 5.12 0.65
C HIS A 59 -9.59 5.91 1.61
N GLY A 60 -9.04 6.33 2.75
CA GLY A 60 -9.77 7.02 3.81
C GLY A 60 -10.62 6.11 4.71
N ARG A 61 -10.78 4.82 4.37
CA ARG A 61 -11.53 3.86 5.19
C ARG A 61 -10.86 3.71 6.56
N ILE A 62 -11.66 3.84 7.62
CA ILE A 62 -11.18 3.62 8.99
C ILE A 62 -11.02 2.12 9.25
N VAL A 63 -9.80 1.69 9.58
CA VAL A 63 -9.49 0.33 10.00
C VAL A 63 -8.68 0.39 11.29
N LYS A 64 -9.16 -0.30 12.33
CA LYS A 64 -8.57 -0.26 13.69
C LYS A 64 -8.33 1.17 14.22
N GLY A 65 -9.29 2.06 13.94
CA GLY A 65 -9.26 3.46 14.42
C GLY A 65 -8.36 4.40 13.61
N ARG A 66 -7.78 3.97 12.49
CA ARG A 66 -6.93 4.81 11.63
C ARG A 66 -7.41 4.78 10.17
N PRO A 67 -7.39 5.91 9.45
CA PRO A 67 -7.69 5.92 8.02
C PRO A 67 -6.57 5.24 7.24
N LEU A 68 -6.93 4.38 6.29
CA LEU A 68 -5.99 3.85 5.32
C LEU A 68 -5.64 4.89 4.26
N VAL A 69 -4.37 5.00 3.90
CA VAL A 69 -3.98 5.65 2.64
C VAL A 69 -3.67 4.58 1.62
N VAL A 70 -4.33 4.67 0.47
CA VAL A 70 -4.13 3.79 -0.66
C VAL A 70 -3.86 4.69 -1.86
N SER A 71 -2.73 4.48 -2.53
CA SER A 71 -2.34 5.28 -3.69
C SER A 71 -1.63 4.39 -4.71
N PHE A 72 -1.69 4.74 -6.00
CA PHE A 72 -0.85 4.09 -6.99
C PHE A 72 0.64 4.21 -6.65
N ALA A 73 1.44 3.22 -7.08
CA ALA A 73 2.87 3.15 -6.80
C ALA A 73 3.73 4.20 -7.53
N HIS A 74 3.11 5.07 -8.34
CA HIS A 74 3.80 6.13 -9.07
C HIS A 74 3.89 7.43 -8.29
N MET A 75 5.02 7.66 -7.62
CA MET A 75 5.37 9.02 -7.20
C MET A 75 6.86 9.29 -7.41
N VAL A 76 7.26 9.56 -8.66
CA VAL A 76 8.33 10.52 -8.94
C VAL A 76 7.91 11.37 -10.15
N ARG A 77 7.63 12.66 -9.93
CA ARG A 77 7.54 13.64 -11.01
C ARG A 77 8.96 14.04 -11.40
N THR A 78 9.55 13.36 -12.38
CA THR A 78 10.67 13.94 -13.15
C THR A 78 10.20 14.24 -14.56
N GLY A 79 10.68 15.34 -15.15
CA GLY A 79 10.22 15.91 -16.42
C GLY A 79 10.53 15.10 -17.68
N PHE A 80 10.89 13.82 -17.55
CA PHE A 80 11.20 12.92 -18.65
C PHE A 80 10.45 11.59 -18.45
N LYS A 81 9.11 11.63 -18.47
CA LYS A 81 8.28 10.43 -18.34
C LYS A 81 8.45 9.53 -19.57
N ARG A 82 9.25 8.48 -19.43
CA ARG A 82 8.94 7.21 -20.08
C ARG A 82 7.92 6.50 -19.20
N GLU A 83 6.82 6.13 -19.83
CA GLU A 83 5.70 5.35 -19.34
C GLU A 83 6.17 4.04 -18.70
N TYR A 84 6.47 4.05 -17.41
CA TYR A 84 6.37 2.83 -16.62
C TYR A 84 4.91 2.73 -16.21
N ASP A 85 4.28 1.60 -16.52
CA ASP A 85 2.88 1.30 -16.25
C ASP A 85 2.79 0.50 -14.94
N TYR A 86 3.05 1.12 -13.79
CA TYR A 86 2.73 0.57 -12.46
C TYR A 86 1.27 0.89 -12.06
N ASP A 87 0.37 1.05 -13.02
CA ASP A 87 -1.01 1.46 -12.74
C ASP A 87 -1.86 0.35 -12.09
N TYR A 88 -1.30 -0.86 -11.93
CA TYR A 88 -1.87 -1.97 -11.18
C TYR A 88 -1.29 -2.12 -9.76
N SER A 89 -0.30 -1.29 -9.40
CA SER A 89 0.42 -1.36 -8.12
C SER A 89 -0.04 -0.29 -7.14
N LEU A 90 -0.23 -0.66 -5.87
CA LEU A 90 -0.69 0.23 -4.80
C LEU A 90 0.29 0.25 -3.62
N PHE A 91 0.56 1.45 -3.10
CA PHE A 91 1.06 1.64 -1.74
C PHE A 91 -0.10 1.74 -0.76
N ILE A 92 0.00 1.00 0.35
CA ILE A 92 -1.01 0.96 1.40
C ILE A 92 -0.33 1.34 2.72
N TYR A 93 -0.71 2.48 3.29
CA TYR A 93 -0.19 2.97 4.56
C TYR A 93 -1.19 2.69 5.68
N PHE A 94 -0.73 1.97 6.70
CA PHE A 94 -1.51 1.61 7.89
C PHE A 94 -1.24 2.53 9.08
N ASP A 95 -0.08 3.19 9.03
CA ASP A 95 0.39 4.11 10.04
C ASP A 95 0.88 5.37 9.35
N LEU A 96 -0.04 6.30 9.10
CA LEU A 96 0.33 7.68 8.83
C LEU A 96 0.79 8.31 10.15
N ASP A 97 2.03 8.05 10.54
CA ASP A 97 2.68 8.92 11.50
C ASP A 97 2.78 10.30 10.84
N LYS A 98 1.92 11.24 11.27
CA LYS A 98 1.86 12.62 10.74
C LYS A 98 3.18 13.39 10.95
N SER A 99 4.19 12.80 11.59
CA SER A 99 5.49 13.42 11.86
C SER A 99 6.50 13.36 10.72
N ARG A 100 6.16 12.79 9.55
CA ARG A 100 7.01 12.80 8.34
C ARG A 100 6.42 13.64 7.21
N GLY A 101 6.22 14.92 7.50
CA GLY A 101 6.27 16.01 6.52
C GLY A 101 7.61 16.73 6.63
#